data_AF-A0A3N5GHZ8-F1
#
_entry.id   AF-A0A3N5GHZ8-F1
#
_cell.length_a   1.000
_cell.length_b   1.000
_cell.length_c   1.000
_cell.angle_alpha   90.00
_cell.angle_beta   90.00
_cell.angle_gamma   90.00
#
_symmetry.space_group_name_H-M   'P 1'
#
loop_
_entity.id
_entity.type
_entity.pdbx_description
1 polymer ?
#
loop_
_entity_poly.entity_id
_entity_poly.type
_entity_poly.pdbx_seq_one_letter_code
_entity_poly.pdbx_strand_id
1 'polypeptide(L)'
;MRLRCWTLTLAALVLATAPAQAGNGHVLHGIGATNSSMGGAGVALPNDPLGALNLNPALLTRLDGHRFEFSVEYNTPSNAVESRVGPFAGRTEEDGDPALVPAFGWTRHKAGG
;
A
#
# COMPACT_ATOMS: atom_id res chain seq x y z
N MET A 1 30.45 8.14 17.83
CA MET A 1 29.98 9.40 17.19
C MET A 1 29.49 9.20 15.76
N ARG A 2 30.21 8.50 14.88
CA ARG A 2 29.82 8.29 13.46
C ARG A 2 28.42 7.67 13.26
N LEU A 3 28.04 6.67 14.05
CA LEU A 3 26.71 6.03 13.95
C LEU A 3 25.54 7.00 14.25
N ARG A 4 25.73 7.91 15.22
CA ARG A 4 24.70 8.90 15.61
C ARG A 4 24.52 9.98 14.55
N CYS A 5 25.60 10.34 13.83
CA CYS A 5 25.49 11.23 12.69
C CYS A 5 24.68 10.57 11.56
N TRP A 6 24.94 9.30 11.25
CA TRP A 6 24.20 8.58 10.19
C TRP A 6 22.71 8.43 10.50
N THR A 7 22.34 8.12 11.74
CA THR A 7 20.93 8.06 12.15
C THR A 7 20.24 9.42 12.02
N LEU A 8 20.94 10.52 12.35
CA LEU A 8 20.40 11.87 12.21
C LEU A 8 20.28 12.30 10.74
N THR A 9 21.26 11.95 9.90
CA THR A 9 21.21 12.23 8.46
C THR A 9 20.08 11.45 7.78
N LEU A 10 19.89 10.17 8.13
CA LEU A 10 18.77 9.36 7.61
C LEU A 10 17.42 9.90 8.07
N ALA A 11 17.28 10.29 9.34
CA ALA A 11 16.05 10.89 9.85
C ALA A 11 15.74 12.22 9.16
N ALA A 12 16.74 13.07 8.93
CA ALA A 12 16.59 14.32 8.19
C ALA A 12 16.20 14.09 6.73
N LEU A 13 16.74 13.05 6.08
CA LEU A 13 16.39 12.70 4.71
C LEU A 13 14.93 12.25 4.58
N VAL A 14 14.44 11.43 5.53
CA VAL A 14 13.04 10.98 5.59
C VAL A 14 12.08 12.15 5.84
N LEU A 15 12.48 13.14 6.64
CA LEU A 15 11.66 14.34 6.90
C LEU A 15 11.67 15.33 5.73
N ALA A 16 12.69 15.29 4.87
CA ALA A 16 12.84 16.22 3.74
C ALA A 16 12.10 15.78 2.48
N THR A 17 11.52 14.57 2.43
CA THR A 17 10.76 14.11 1.26
C THR A 17 9.40 14.80 1.19
N ALA A 18 9.18 15.62 0.17
CA ALA A 18 7.84 16.09 -0.16
C ALA A 18 6.98 14.92 -0.68
N PRO A 19 5.70 14.82 -0.30
CA PRO A 19 4.82 13.79 -0.85
C PRO A 19 4.68 14.01 -2.36
N ALA A 20 5.07 13.01 -3.15
CA ALA A 20 4.76 13.00 -4.57
C ALA A 20 3.25 12.78 -4.73
N GLN A 21 2.55 13.73 -5.36
CA GLN A 21 1.14 13.55 -5.71
C GLN A 21 1.05 12.61 -6.91
N ALA A 22 1.04 11.31 -6.64
CA ALA A 22 0.88 10.26 -7.64
C ALA A 22 -0.19 9.26 -7.18
N GLY A 23 -1.15 8.98 -8.05
CA GLY A 23 -2.14 7.92 -7.82
C GLY A 23 -1.59 6.55 -8.24
N ASN A 24 -2.15 5.47 -7.66
CA ASN A 24 -1.79 4.08 -8.01
C ASN A 24 -2.50 3.57 -9.29
N GLY A 25 -3.18 4.45 -10.03
CA GLY A 25 -4.00 4.10 -11.17
C GLY A 25 -5.13 3.13 -10.80
N HIS A 26 -5.30 2.08 -11.59
CA HIS A 26 -6.34 1.07 -11.41
C HIS A 26 -5.96 -0.02 -10.38
N VAL A 27 -4.83 0.14 -9.68
CA VAL A 27 -4.30 -0.87 -8.75
C VAL A 27 -4.42 -0.37 -7.33
N LEU A 28 -4.86 -1.23 -6.41
CA LEU A 28 -4.85 -0.94 -4.98
C LEU A 28 -3.42 -0.86 -4.47
N HIS A 29 -3.18 0.04 -3.52
CA HIS A 29 -1.86 0.23 -2.93
C HIS A 29 -1.44 -0.96 -2.06
N GLY A 30 -2.42 -1.59 -1.39
CA GLY A 30 -2.26 -2.79 -0.59
C GLY A 30 -3.46 -3.71 -0.80
N ILE A 31 -3.41 -4.89 -0.19
CA ILE A 31 -4.52 -5.85 -0.17
C ILE A 31 -4.66 -6.32 1.27
N GLY A 32 -5.84 -6.11 1.86
CA GLY A 32 -6.08 -6.32 3.27
C GLY A 32 -5.79 -5.07 4.10
N ALA A 33 -6.53 -4.90 5.20
CA ALA A 33 -6.45 -3.70 6.04
C ALA A 33 -5.03 -3.47 6.61
N THR A 34 -4.33 -4.54 6.97
CA THR A 34 -2.96 -4.48 7.51
C THR A 34 -1.98 -3.95 6.47
N ASN A 35 -1.94 -4.55 5.28
CA ASN A 35 -1.05 -4.11 4.21
C ASN A 35 -1.38 -2.69 3.71
N SER A 36 -2.66 -2.36 3.53
CA SER A 36 -3.08 -1.02 3.13
C SER A 36 -2.72 0.04 4.18
N SER A 37 -2.80 -0.28 5.48
CA SER A 37 -2.37 0.63 6.55
C SER A 37 -0.87 0.95 6.55
N MET A 38 -0.05 0.07 5.97
CA MET A 38 1.39 0.25 5.82
C MET A 38 1.77 0.90 4.48
N GLY A 39 0.78 1.31 3.68
CA GLY A 39 1.03 1.80 2.34
C GLY A 39 1.56 0.71 1.39
N GLY A 40 0.96 -0.48 1.43
CA GLY A 40 1.38 -1.61 0.58
C GLY A 40 2.71 -2.26 0.96
N ALA A 41 3.38 -1.77 2.01
CA ALA A 41 4.66 -2.30 2.46
C ALA A 41 4.47 -3.57 3.29
N GLY A 42 4.47 -4.74 2.65
CA GLY A 42 4.26 -6.03 3.34
C GLY A 42 5.09 -7.21 2.84
N VAL A 43 5.89 -7.06 1.79
CA VAL A 43 6.51 -8.18 1.04
C VAL A 43 7.42 -9.11 1.88
N ALA A 44 7.89 -8.65 3.03
CA ALA A 44 8.73 -9.41 3.95
C ALA A 44 8.13 -9.54 5.37
N LEU A 45 6.86 -9.16 5.56
CA LEU A 45 6.19 -9.17 6.86
C LEU A 45 5.16 -10.31 6.94
N PRO A 46 5.41 -11.37 7.73
CA PRO A 46 4.44 -12.44 7.92
C PRO A 46 3.45 -12.10 9.05
N ASN A 47 2.71 -11.01 8.89
CA ASN A 47 1.77 -10.49 9.91
C ASN A 47 0.30 -10.70 9.54
N ASP A 48 -0.04 -10.82 8.26
CA ASP A 48 -1.41 -11.07 7.82
C ASP A 48 -1.47 -12.08 6.62
N PRO A 49 -2.49 -12.95 6.58
CA PRO A 49 -2.62 -13.96 5.53
C PRO A 49 -2.95 -13.37 4.15
N LEU A 50 -3.72 -12.28 4.04
CA LEU A 50 -4.04 -11.69 2.73
C LEU A 50 -2.80 -11.14 2.01
N GLY A 51 -1.96 -10.41 2.73
CA GLY A 51 -0.68 -9.89 2.30
C GLY A 51 0.32 -10.99 2.00
N ALA A 52 0.40 -12.04 2.83
CA ALA A 52 1.21 -13.22 2.51
C ALA A 52 0.73 -13.91 1.21
N LEU A 53 -0.58 -14.07 1.01
CA LEU A 53 -1.14 -14.69 -0.20
C LEU A 53 -0.90 -13.85 -1.47
N ASN A 54 -1.00 -12.52 -1.38
CA ASN A 54 -0.98 -11.64 -2.55
C ASN A 54 0.39 -11.02 -2.85
N LEU A 55 1.20 -10.71 -1.83
CA LEU A 55 2.50 -10.04 -2.02
C LEU A 55 3.67 -11.04 -2.08
N ASN A 56 3.68 -12.04 -1.21
CA ASN A 56 4.78 -13.02 -1.14
C ASN A 56 4.35 -14.32 -0.43
N PRO A 57 3.92 -15.35 -1.20
CA PRO A 57 3.46 -16.62 -0.65
C PRO A 57 4.49 -17.36 0.22
N ALA A 58 5.79 -17.06 0.12
CA ALA A 58 6.80 -17.67 0.98
C ALA A 58 6.59 -17.30 2.47
N LEU A 59 5.94 -16.18 2.76
CA LEU A 59 5.60 -15.74 4.11
C LEU A 59 4.58 -16.66 4.81
N LEU A 60 3.83 -17.48 4.07
CA LEU A 60 2.89 -18.45 4.64
C LEU A 60 3.59 -19.47 5.56
N THR A 61 4.86 -19.77 5.30
CA THR A 61 5.70 -20.65 6.15
C THR A 61 5.99 -20.07 7.54
N ARG A 62 5.72 -18.78 7.73
CA ARG A 62 5.91 -18.05 8.99
C ARG A 62 4.58 -17.75 9.69
N LEU A 63 3.44 -18.09 9.07
CA LEU A 63 2.08 -17.84 9.58
C LEU A 63 1.47 -19.12 10.16
N ASP A 64 1.88 -19.48 11.38
CA ASP A 64 1.44 -20.71 12.02
C ASP A 64 -0.07 -20.76 12.35
N GLY A 65 -0.61 -21.99 12.30
CA GLY A 65 -1.96 -22.31 12.69
C GLY A 65 -2.96 -22.19 11.54
N HIS A 66 -4.23 -21.99 11.91
CA HIS A 66 -5.32 -21.71 10.99
C HIS A 66 -5.60 -20.21 11.02
N ARG A 67 -5.48 -19.54 9.88
CA ARG A 67 -5.73 -18.10 9.76
C ARG A 67 -6.82 -17.86 8.74
N PHE A 68 -7.80 -17.06 9.09
CA PHE A 68 -8.83 -16.58 8.17
C PHE A 68 -8.88 -15.05 8.27
N GLU A 69 -8.97 -14.37 7.14
CA GLU A 69 -9.07 -12.92 7.07
C GLU A 69 -10.09 -12.52 6.01
N PHE A 70 -10.81 -11.44 6.31
CA PHE A 70 -11.75 -10.78 5.42
C PHE A 70 -11.53 -9.27 5.56
N SER A 71 -11.50 -8.57 4.44
CA SER A 71 -11.32 -7.12 4.36
C SER A 71 -12.16 -6.52 3.25
N VAL A 72 -12.51 -5.26 3.39
CA VAL A 72 -13.13 -4.45 2.33
C VAL A 72 -12.39 -3.14 2.26
N GLU A 73 -11.94 -2.78 1.07
CA GLU A 73 -11.24 -1.53 0.80
C GLU A 73 -12.18 -0.55 0.09
N TYR A 74 -12.21 0.70 0.56
CA TYR A 74 -12.98 1.78 -0.05
C TYR A 74 -12.02 2.73 -0.78
N ASN A 75 -12.26 2.94 -2.06
CA ASN A 75 -11.42 3.82 -2.90
C ASN A 75 -12.30 4.78 -3.71
N THR A 76 -11.91 6.05 -3.77
CA THR A 76 -12.57 7.08 -4.60
C THR A 76 -11.47 7.92 -5.25
N PRO A 77 -10.94 7.49 -6.40
CA PRO A 77 -9.84 8.19 -7.05
C PRO A 77 -10.37 9.42 -7.80
N SER A 78 -9.93 10.62 -7.43
CA SER A 78 -10.23 11.87 -8.15
C SER A 78 -9.03 12.31 -8.99
N ASN A 79 -9.27 12.86 -10.19
CA ASN A 79 -8.21 13.33 -11.08
C ASN A 79 -8.50 14.72 -11.65
N ALA A 80 -7.46 15.39 -12.16
CA ALA A 80 -7.61 16.60 -12.94
C ALA A 80 -6.65 16.57 -14.13
N VAL A 81 -7.13 17.00 -15.30
CA VAL A 81 -6.31 17.19 -16.49
C VAL A 81 -6.23 18.67 -16.80
N GLU A 82 -5.02 19.20 -16.81
CA GLU A 82 -4.74 20.60 -17.12
C GLU A 82 -3.97 20.70 -18.44
N SER A 83 -4.32 21.70 -19.25
CA SER A 83 -3.68 21.95 -20.54
C SER A 83 -3.50 23.43 -20.78
N ARG A 84 -2.35 23.80 -21.37
CA ARG A 84 -2.03 25.19 -21.71
C ARG A 84 -1.43 25.27 -23.10
N VAL A 85 -1.98 26.14 -23.94
CA VAL A 85 -1.47 26.43 -25.29
C VAL A 85 -1.37 27.94 -25.44
N GLY A 86 -0.15 28.48 -25.32
CA GLY A 86 0.09 29.92 -25.33
C GLY A 86 -0.65 30.64 -24.19
N PRO A 87 -1.50 31.65 -24.48
CA PRO A 87 -2.30 32.33 -23.46
C PRO A 87 -3.52 31.52 -22.99
N PHE A 88 -3.92 30.46 -23.71
CA PHE A 88 -5.09 29.66 -23.37
C PHE A 88 -4.75 28.57 -22.37
N ALA A 89 -5.59 28.38 -21.36
CA ALA A 89 -5.49 27.31 -20.38
C ALA A 89 -6.87 26.71 -20.11
N GLY A 90 -6.92 25.42 -19.80
CA GLY A 90 -8.12 24.70 -19.41
C GLY A 90 -7.80 23.64 -18.36
N ARG A 91 -8.77 23.37 -17.49
CA ARG A 91 -8.73 22.35 -16.44
C ARG A 91 -10.04 21.57 -16.48
N THR A 92 -9.95 20.25 -16.52
CA THR A 92 -11.08 19.35 -16.39
C THR A 92 -10.86 18.51 -15.15
N GLU A 93 -11.83 18.55 -14.24
CA GLU A 93 -11.80 17.82 -12.96
C GLU A 93 -12.73 16.60 -13.04
N GLU A 94 -12.35 15.56 -12.32
CA GLU A 94 -13.07 14.30 -12.17
C GLU A 94 -13.07 13.93 -10.68
N ASP A 95 -14.25 13.90 -10.06
CA ASP A 95 -14.41 13.76 -8.61
C ASP A 95 -14.26 12.32 -8.09
N GLY A 96 -14.16 11.33 -8.99
CA GLY A 96 -14.02 9.93 -8.64
C GLY A 96 -15.35 9.23 -8.38
N ASP A 97 -15.48 8.01 -8.90
CA ASP A 97 -16.55 7.09 -8.50
C ASP A 97 -16.10 6.24 -7.29
N PRO A 98 -16.93 6.12 -6.24
CA PRO A 98 -16.60 5.28 -5.09
C PRO A 98 -16.68 3.80 -5.44
N ALA A 99 -15.63 3.06 -5.08
CA ALA A 99 -15.52 1.61 -5.26
C ALA A 99 -15.29 0.91 -3.92
N LEU A 100 -15.95 -0.23 -3.74
CA LEU A 100 -15.70 -1.16 -2.65
C LEU A 100 -15.05 -2.43 -3.20
N VAL A 101 -13.89 -2.79 -2.66
CA VAL A 101 -13.12 -3.95 -3.09
C VAL A 101 -13.01 -4.95 -1.94
N PRO A 102 -13.77 -6.05 -1.95
CA PRO A 102 -13.66 -7.09 -0.95
C PRO A 102 -12.46 -8.01 -1.22
N ALA A 103 -11.83 -8.50 -0.16
CA ALA A 103 -10.84 -9.57 -0.21
C ALA A 103 -11.01 -10.50 0.99
N PHE A 104 -10.74 -11.78 0.80
CA PHE A 104 -10.74 -12.77 1.87
C PHE A 104 -9.74 -13.88 1.58
N GLY A 105 -9.26 -14.52 2.64
CA GLY A 105 -8.21 -15.51 2.54
C GLY A 105 -8.23 -16.47 3.72
N TRP A 106 -7.76 -17.68 3.48
CA TRP A 106 -7.58 -18.70 4.50
C TRP A 106 -6.24 -19.38 4.30
N THR A 107 -5.54 -19.65 5.40
CA THR A 107 -4.28 -20.37 5.41
C THR A 107 -4.27 -21.40 6.52
N ARG A 108 -3.52 -22.48 6.29
CA ARG A 108 -3.21 -23.49 7.29
C ARG A 108 -1.72 -23.80 7.20
N HIS A 109 -1.00 -23.54 8.27
CA HIS A 109 0.40 -23.91 8.40
C HIS A 109 0.63 -24.68 9.70
N LYS A 110 1.45 -25.73 9.64
CA LYS A 110 1.89 -26.46 10.82
C LYS A 110 3.31 -26.01 11.14
N ALA A 111 3.52 -25.49 12.34
CA ALA A 111 4.84 -25.05 12.79
C ALA A 111 5.86 -26.21 12.73
N GLY A 112 7.04 -25.95 12.13
CA GLY A 112 8.17 -26.89 12.11
C GLY A 112 8.12 -27.98 11.05
N GLY A 113 7.38 -27.78 9.94
CA GLY A 113 7.38 -28.64 8.76
C GLY A 113 8.31 -28.15 7.65
#